data_AF-A0A096P8D1-F1
#
_entry.id   AF-A0A096P8D1-F1
#
_cell.length_a   1.000
_cell.length_b   1.000
_cell.length_c   1.000
_cell.angle_alpha   90.00
_cell.angle_beta   90.00
_cell.angle_gamma   90.00
#
_symmetry.space_group_name_H-M   'P 1'
#
loop_
_entity.id
_entity.type
_entity.pdbx_description
1 polymer ?
#
loop_
_entity_poly.entity_id
_entity_poly.type
_entity_poly.pdbx_seq_one_letter_code
_entity_poly.pdbx_strand_id
1 'polypeptide(L)'
;MGRSSSASCAIRRAMGALNSQRSFSLEERKRALSAVRRPEEEDEAAEATKNVRVDRALAALKFELDRGCVNTRGKTRLFSDFAKAELSTIGEELKASARRTMWNERCRSAFERYDELNPIDREYVINAAREVLEMSDAEEKSPTGKQSLIEGDAWNNALQQGQVRRLEVEAVMRNGSSEQQGSGAWFQIRASRLTASAFGNAIGFWAGGRNELWEEKLGLREGFSGNEATEWGSSKEDEAVRVYESLTRKKASHLLFQLLSNDDAELWIGASPDGLIGTTAADIDGEAGGVLEIKCPFNRGSPQTAKPYDKVPWYYIPQVQGLMAIFNRPWCDLVSYTVNGGVAIYRVERDHEYWALLYSCLSDFWWQNVIPAKHALASGKDHEKYRPSSESDLCAELKNRSKQISSKSQTTWIPPEKVAQLRDM
;
A
#
# COMPACT_ATOMS: atom_id res chain seq x y z
N MET A 1 8.76 -61.53 8.27
CA MET A 1 8.34 -61.59 9.70
C MET A 1 9.42 -60.84 10.48
N GLY A 2 9.23 -59.73 11.17
CA GLY A 2 8.05 -59.03 11.66
C GLY A 2 8.43 -58.48 13.03
N ARG A 3 8.50 -57.14 13.19
CA ARG A 3 8.32 -56.38 14.44
C ARG A 3 8.44 -54.88 14.15
N SER A 4 7.36 -54.34 13.57
CA SER A 4 6.98 -52.93 13.64
C SER A 4 5.65 -52.91 14.39
N SER A 5 5.68 -52.68 15.70
CA SER A 5 4.49 -52.41 16.52
C SER A 5 4.92 -52.03 17.94
N SER A 6 5.03 -50.73 18.22
CA SER A 6 5.04 -50.21 19.60
C SER A 6 4.73 -48.70 19.64
N ALA A 7 5.27 -47.90 18.71
CA ALA A 7 5.10 -46.44 18.75
C ALA A 7 3.69 -45.94 18.33
N SER A 8 2.96 -46.69 17.48
CA SER A 8 1.65 -46.27 16.99
C SER A 8 0.51 -46.42 18.02
N CYS A 9 0.73 -47.16 19.11
CA CYS A 9 -0.26 -47.35 20.17
C CYS A 9 -0.25 -46.18 21.19
N ALA A 10 0.91 -45.56 21.43
CA ALA A 10 1.05 -44.44 22.37
C ALA A 10 0.42 -43.14 21.84
N ILE A 11 0.56 -42.87 20.54
CA ILE A 11 -0.01 -41.66 19.92
C ILE A 11 -1.54 -41.74 19.85
N ARG A 12 -2.12 -42.93 19.63
CA ARG A 12 -3.59 -43.11 19.68
C ARG A 12 -4.17 -42.98 21.08
N ARG A 13 -3.41 -43.27 22.15
CA ARG A 13 -3.85 -43.02 23.53
C ARG A 13 -3.77 -41.55 23.92
N ALA A 14 -2.80 -40.78 23.41
CA ALA A 14 -2.68 -39.35 23.69
C ALA A 14 -3.76 -38.52 22.98
N MET A 15 -4.09 -38.85 21.72
CA MET A 15 -5.19 -38.18 21.00
C MET A 15 -6.59 -38.54 21.52
N GLY A 16 -6.73 -39.66 22.24
CA GLY A 16 -7.99 -40.04 22.90
C GLY A 16 -8.30 -39.24 24.18
N ALA A 17 -7.30 -38.59 24.80
CA ALA A 17 -7.48 -37.85 26.05
C ALA A 17 -7.79 -36.35 25.87
N LEU A 18 -7.59 -35.81 24.66
CA LEU A 18 -7.90 -34.40 24.34
C LEU A 18 -9.36 -34.16 23.89
N ASN A 19 -10.18 -35.21 23.87
CA ASN A 19 -11.63 -35.09 23.64
C ASN A 19 -12.45 -35.15 24.95
N SER A 20 -11.82 -35.07 26.12
CA SER A 20 -12.56 -34.89 27.38
C SER A 20 -12.66 -33.41 27.75
N GLN A 21 -13.90 -32.95 27.88
CA GLN A 21 -14.31 -31.59 28.21
C GLN A 21 -13.58 -31.06 29.45
N ARG A 22 -12.77 -29.99 29.29
CA ARG A 22 -12.56 -28.93 30.30
C ARG A 22 -11.93 -27.71 29.64
N SER A 23 -12.76 -26.67 29.47
CA SER A 23 -12.35 -25.34 29.05
C SER A 23 -11.53 -24.66 30.14
N PHE A 24 -10.28 -24.29 29.86
CA PHE A 24 -9.56 -23.31 30.69
C PHE A 24 -10.15 -21.92 30.46
N SER A 25 -10.33 -21.15 31.53
CA SER A 25 -10.84 -19.79 31.45
C SER A 25 -9.79 -18.84 30.84
N LEU A 26 -10.25 -17.73 30.26
CA LEU A 26 -9.38 -16.72 29.64
C LEU A 26 -8.37 -16.13 30.64
N GLU A 27 -8.73 -16.07 31.93
CA GLU A 27 -7.86 -15.55 32.99
C GLU A 27 -6.74 -16.52 33.39
N GLU A 28 -6.97 -17.82 33.31
CA GLU A 28 -5.93 -18.83 33.56
C GLU A 28 -4.88 -18.82 32.44
N ARG A 29 -5.29 -18.54 31.20
CA ARG A 29 -4.36 -18.36 30.06
C ARG A 29 -3.55 -17.07 30.15
N LYS A 30 -4.16 -15.96 30.61
CA LYS A 30 -3.45 -14.68 30.79
C LYS A 30 -2.40 -14.74 31.90
N ARG A 31 -2.71 -15.38 33.04
CA ARG A 31 -1.73 -15.58 34.12
C ARG A 31 -0.55 -16.45 33.71
N ALA A 32 -0.79 -17.46 32.87
CA ALA A 32 0.28 -18.29 32.32
C ALA A 32 1.17 -17.52 31.32
N LEU A 33 0.62 -16.54 30.58
CA LEU A 33 1.37 -15.71 29.62
C LEU A 33 2.13 -14.54 30.26
N SER A 34 1.59 -13.90 31.32
CA SER A 34 2.28 -12.81 32.03
C SER A 34 3.45 -13.30 32.88
N ALA A 35 3.45 -14.58 33.28
CA ALA A 35 4.52 -15.17 34.09
C ALA A 35 5.79 -15.51 33.27
N VAL A 36 5.78 -15.27 31.95
CA VAL A 36 6.82 -15.73 31.01
C VAL A 36 7.69 -14.60 30.46
N ARG A 37 7.24 -13.34 30.48
CA ARG A 37 8.04 -12.22 29.95
C ARG A 37 9.08 -11.77 30.94
N ARG A 38 10.34 -11.82 30.51
CA ARG A 38 11.48 -11.34 31.29
C ARG A 38 11.62 -9.82 31.13
N PRO A 39 12.12 -9.09 32.14
CA PRO A 39 12.37 -7.64 32.06
C PRO A 39 13.17 -7.22 30.81
N GLU A 40 14.10 -8.08 30.36
CA GLU A 40 14.92 -7.88 29.17
C GLU A 40 14.09 -7.75 27.88
N GLU A 41 12.96 -8.46 27.75
CA GLU A 41 12.07 -8.37 26.58
C GLU A 41 11.25 -7.07 26.55
N GLU A 42 11.01 -6.46 27.71
CA GLU A 42 10.33 -5.15 27.81
C GLU A 42 11.28 -4.00 27.46
N ASP A 43 12.55 -4.10 27.88
CA ASP A 43 13.60 -3.14 27.54
C ASP A 43 13.94 -3.17 26.03
N GLU A 44 14.01 -4.36 25.41
CA GLU A 44 14.20 -4.50 23.95
C GLU A 44 13.03 -3.93 23.14
N ALA A 45 11.79 -4.13 23.60
CA ALA A 45 10.60 -3.58 22.95
C ALA A 45 10.51 -2.06 23.10
N ALA A 46 10.96 -1.51 24.23
CA ALA A 46 11.04 -0.07 24.47
C ALA A 46 12.11 0.58 23.58
N GLU A 47 13.28 -0.03 23.44
CA GLU A 47 14.36 0.46 22.59
C GLU A 47 13.99 0.37 21.09
N ALA A 48 13.32 -0.71 20.66
CA ALA A 48 12.79 -0.83 19.31
C ALA A 48 11.75 0.27 19.00
N THR A 49 10.88 0.59 19.96
CA THR A 49 9.90 1.68 19.82
C THR A 49 10.58 3.05 19.75
N LYS A 50 11.65 3.25 20.52
CA LYS A 50 12.47 4.46 20.50
C LYS A 50 13.15 4.66 19.14
N ASN A 51 13.73 3.61 18.55
CA ASN A 51 14.34 3.65 17.22
C ASN A 51 13.35 4.05 16.13
N VAL A 52 12.13 3.51 16.15
CA VAL A 52 11.07 3.91 15.19
C VAL A 52 10.68 5.38 15.33
N ARG A 53 10.73 5.96 16.54
CA ARG A 53 10.46 7.40 16.74
C ARG A 53 11.59 8.27 16.19
N VAL A 54 12.85 7.85 16.38
CA VAL A 54 14.04 8.52 15.82
C VAL A 54 13.97 8.55 14.30
N ASP A 55 13.72 7.41 13.66
CA ASP A 55 13.68 7.30 12.19
C ASP A 55 12.63 8.22 11.58
N ARG A 56 11.43 8.25 12.17
CA ARG A 56 10.32 9.09 11.70
C ARG A 56 10.63 10.58 11.82
N ALA A 57 11.26 11.00 12.91
CA ALA A 57 11.56 12.41 13.13
C ALA A 57 12.73 12.88 12.23
N LEU A 58 13.75 12.04 12.00
CA LEU A 58 14.82 12.36 11.04
C LEU A 58 14.30 12.42 9.59
N ALA A 59 13.41 11.51 9.21
CA ALA A 59 12.79 11.52 7.88
C ALA A 59 11.95 12.78 7.64
N ALA A 60 11.23 13.26 8.67
CA ALA A 60 10.43 14.47 8.60
C ALA A 60 11.27 15.74 8.34
N LEU A 61 12.41 15.87 9.01
CA LEU A 61 13.31 17.01 8.81
C LEU A 61 14.03 16.98 7.47
N LYS A 62 14.40 15.78 7.00
CA LYS A 62 15.02 15.60 5.68
C LYS A 62 14.04 15.92 4.55
N PHE A 63 12.79 15.49 4.68
CA PHE A 63 11.73 15.82 3.71
C PHE A 63 11.52 17.34 3.59
N GLU A 64 11.52 18.06 4.71
CA GLU A 64 11.41 19.53 4.68
C GLU A 64 12.63 20.20 4.04
N LEU A 65 13.83 19.69 4.31
CA LEU A 65 15.06 20.19 3.70
C LEU A 65 15.02 20.04 2.17
N ASP A 66 14.54 18.89 1.67
CA ASP A 66 14.54 18.54 0.25
C ASP A 66 13.40 19.23 -0.53
N ARG A 67 12.26 19.49 0.12
CA ARG A 67 11.03 19.95 -0.55
C ARG A 67 10.59 21.37 -0.20
N GLY A 68 11.22 22.01 0.80
CA GLY A 68 10.78 23.29 1.36
C GLY A 68 9.56 23.15 2.29
N CYS A 69 9.39 24.10 3.22
CA CYS A 69 8.40 24.04 4.32
C CYS A 69 6.99 23.63 3.85
N VAL A 70 6.42 22.61 4.48
CA VAL A 70 5.04 22.17 4.23
C VAL A 70 4.13 22.70 5.34
N ASN A 71 3.27 23.67 5.01
CA ASN A 71 2.32 24.25 5.95
C ASN A 71 1.15 23.28 6.17
N THR A 72 1.03 22.76 7.39
CA THR A 72 -0.15 22.01 7.82
C THR A 72 -1.14 22.92 8.52
N ARG A 73 -2.27 23.21 7.84
CA ARG A 73 -3.54 23.65 8.45
C ARG A 73 -3.55 25.01 9.16
N GLY A 74 -2.92 26.05 8.63
CA GLY A 74 -3.24 27.44 9.01
C GLY A 74 -3.03 27.79 10.49
N LYS A 75 -2.28 26.99 11.24
CA LYS A 75 -1.67 27.33 12.53
C LYS A 75 -0.16 27.25 12.32
N THR A 76 0.55 28.25 12.79
CA THR A 76 2.01 28.44 12.70
C THR A 76 2.80 27.38 13.48
N ARG A 77 2.66 26.09 13.17
CA ARG A 77 3.61 25.05 13.56
C ARG A 77 3.76 24.02 12.44
N LEU A 78 4.97 23.89 11.92
CA LEU A 78 5.34 23.02 10.80
C LEU A 78 5.48 21.56 11.29
N PHE A 79 5.36 20.59 10.38
CA PHE A 79 5.64 19.18 10.66
C PHE A 79 7.06 18.96 11.23
N SER A 80 8.01 19.83 10.87
CA SER A 80 9.36 19.91 11.44
C SER A 80 9.41 20.36 12.89
N ASP A 81 8.47 21.17 13.39
CA ASP A 81 8.45 21.60 14.80
C ASP A 81 8.20 20.40 15.73
N PHE A 82 7.32 19.50 15.30
CA PHE A 82 7.10 18.24 16.00
C PHE A 82 8.34 17.36 15.95
N ALA A 83 8.96 17.22 14.77
CA ALA A 83 10.16 16.39 14.60
C ALA A 83 11.37 16.90 15.39
N LYS A 84 11.61 18.21 15.43
CA LYS A 84 12.65 18.85 16.26
C LYS A 84 12.43 18.60 17.74
N ALA A 85 11.19 18.81 18.22
CA ALA A 85 10.85 18.61 19.63
C ALA A 85 10.97 17.14 20.05
N GLU A 86 10.57 16.22 19.17
CA GLU A 86 10.68 14.78 19.39
C GLU A 86 12.15 14.32 19.48
N LEU A 87 13.02 14.75 18.55
CA LEU A 87 14.45 14.42 18.60
C LEU A 87 15.14 15.03 19.83
N SER A 88 14.78 16.26 20.19
CA SER A 88 15.30 16.92 21.41
C SER A 88 14.94 16.13 22.67
N THR A 89 13.69 15.68 22.77
CA THR A 89 13.21 14.85 23.89
C THR A 89 13.96 13.52 23.95
N ILE A 90 14.10 12.83 22.82
CA ILE A 90 14.81 11.54 22.75
C ILE A 90 16.28 11.69 23.13
N GLY A 91 16.94 12.75 22.67
CA GLY A 91 18.31 13.07 23.05
C GLY A 91 18.46 13.42 24.53
N GLU A 92 17.44 14.05 25.13
CA GLU A 92 17.38 14.35 26.55
C GLU A 92 17.08 13.13 27.44
N GLU A 93 16.53 12.07 26.87
CA GLU A 93 16.28 10.78 27.53
C GLU A 93 17.46 9.80 27.39
N LEU A 94 18.53 10.15 26.66
CA LEU A 94 19.75 9.35 26.61
C LEU A 94 20.37 9.24 28.01
N LYS A 95 20.65 7.99 28.44
CA LYS A 95 21.37 7.68 29.68
C LYS A 95 22.71 8.41 29.69
N ALA A 96 23.23 8.73 30.88
CA ALA A 96 24.52 9.39 31.03
C ALA A 96 25.65 8.50 30.48
N SER A 97 26.04 8.75 29.23
CA SER A 97 27.03 7.99 28.47
C SER A 97 27.76 8.89 27.47
N ALA A 98 28.79 8.38 26.80
CA ALA A 98 29.48 9.09 25.72
C ALA A 98 28.51 9.63 24.65
N ARG A 99 27.44 8.88 24.38
CA ARG A 99 26.35 9.24 23.46
C ARG A 99 25.62 10.51 23.90
N ARG A 100 25.36 10.68 25.20
CA ARG A 100 24.75 11.91 25.74
C ARG A 100 25.70 13.12 25.66
N THR A 101 26.99 12.91 25.88
CA THR A 101 27.99 13.98 25.70
C THR A 101 28.02 14.46 24.24
N MET A 102 28.09 13.52 23.29
CA MET A 102 28.05 13.84 21.86
C MET A 102 26.75 14.54 21.43
N TRP A 103 25.59 14.13 21.98
CA TRP A 103 24.32 14.82 21.74
C TRP A 103 24.35 16.28 22.20
N ASN A 104 24.85 16.53 23.42
CA ASN A 104 24.93 17.87 23.98
C ASN A 104 25.90 18.77 23.19
N GLU A 105 27.02 18.23 22.70
CA GLU A 105 28.03 18.97 21.95
C GLU A 105 27.61 19.26 20.50
N ARG A 106 26.98 18.29 19.82
CA ARG A 106 26.76 18.34 18.36
C ARG A 106 25.33 18.69 17.96
N CYS A 107 24.34 18.39 18.79
CA CYS A 107 22.93 18.40 18.37
C CYS A 107 22.06 19.38 19.17
N ARG A 108 22.23 19.44 20.50
CA ARG A 108 21.28 20.14 21.39
C ARG A 108 21.05 21.60 21.01
N SER A 109 22.09 22.42 21.03
CA SER A 109 21.96 23.86 20.73
C SER A 109 21.60 24.13 19.27
N ALA A 110 21.92 23.21 18.36
CA ALA A 110 21.58 23.32 16.94
C ALA A 110 20.09 23.04 16.69
N PHE A 111 19.48 22.09 17.41
CA PHE A 111 18.02 21.88 17.34
C PHE A 111 17.21 22.99 18.00
N GLU A 112 17.71 23.61 19.08
CA GLU A 112 17.08 24.78 19.71
C GLU A 112 17.00 25.99 18.77
N ARG A 113 17.97 26.13 17.86
CA ARG A 113 18.07 27.24 16.90
C ARG A 113 17.89 26.80 15.45
N TYR A 114 17.28 25.64 15.21
CA TYR A 114 17.23 25.00 13.90
C TYR A 114 16.63 25.89 12.81
N ASP A 115 15.63 26.70 13.17
CA ASP A 115 14.96 27.62 12.24
C ASP A 115 15.86 28.76 11.77
N GLU A 116 16.90 29.08 12.54
CA GLU A 116 17.91 30.09 12.22
C GLU A 116 19.07 29.53 11.37
N LEU A 117 19.18 28.20 11.27
CA LEU A 117 20.24 27.53 10.51
C LEU A 117 19.98 27.63 9.00
N ASN A 118 21.05 27.79 8.23
CA ASN A 118 20.99 27.65 6.77
C ASN A 118 20.82 26.15 6.38
N PRO A 119 20.45 25.84 5.13
CA PRO A 119 20.20 24.46 4.71
C PRO A 119 21.38 23.49 4.92
N ILE A 120 22.62 23.95 4.75
CA ILE A 120 23.83 23.13 4.93
C ILE A 120 23.99 22.75 6.41
N ASP A 121 23.80 23.72 7.31
CA ASP A 121 23.89 23.50 8.75
C ASP A 121 22.72 22.65 9.28
N ARG A 122 21.53 22.75 8.65
CA ARG A 122 20.38 21.88 8.94
C ARG A 122 20.66 20.43 8.54
N GLU A 123 21.25 20.22 7.37
CA GLU A 123 21.67 18.89 6.91
C GLU A 123 22.72 18.29 7.86
N TYR A 124 23.70 19.10 8.27
CA TYR A 124 24.75 18.69 9.20
C TYR A 124 24.18 18.22 10.54
N VAL A 125 23.27 18.99 11.16
CA VAL A 125 22.69 18.60 12.46
C VAL A 125 21.77 17.37 12.34
N ILE A 126 21.03 17.21 11.24
CA ILE A 126 20.24 15.99 10.99
C ILE A 126 21.16 14.76 10.94
N ASN A 127 22.27 14.86 10.21
CA ASN A 127 23.23 13.75 10.09
C ASN A 127 23.94 13.46 11.41
N ALA A 128 24.34 14.49 12.16
CA ALA A 128 24.92 14.32 13.49
C ALA A 128 23.93 13.67 14.48
N ALA A 129 22.65 14.03 14.41
CA ALA A 129 21.59 13.43 15.20
C ALA A 129 21.39 11.95 14.86
N ARG A 130 21.41 11.62 13.57
CA ARG A 130 21.38 10.24 13.08
C ARG A 130 22.52 9.42 13.66
N GLU A 131 23.76 9.90 13.51
CA GLU A 131 24.94 9.22 14.04
C GLU A 131 24.80 8.98 15.55
N VAL A 132 24.52 10.04 16.32
CA VAL A 132 24.44 9.94 17.77
C VAL A 132 23.27 9.04 18.22
N LEU A 133 22.13 9.06 17.53
CA LEU A 133 20.93 8.32 17.92
C LEU A 133 20.83 6.92 17.30
N GLU A 134 21.70 6.52 16.38
CA GLU A 134 21.75 5.15 15.84
C GLU A 134 22.99 4.36 16.32
N MET A 135 23.92 5.00 17.04
CA MET A 135 25.08 4.33 17.66
C MET A 135 24.65 3.30 18.72
N SER A 136 25.17 2.06 18.61
CA SER A 136 25.05 1.05 19.65
C SER A 136 25.99 1.33 20.83
N ASP A 137 25.53 1.07 22.05
CA ASP A 137 26.40 1.13 23.24
C ASP A 137 27.37 -0.05 23.18
N ALA A 138 28.57 0.17 22.63
CA ALA A 138 29.59 -0.86 22.52
C ALA A 138 30.26 -1.10 23.90
N GLU A 139 29.92 -2.22 24.55
CA GLU A 139 30.69 -2.74 25.68
C GLU A 139 31.90 -3.59 25.21
N GLU A 140 32.98 -3.52 25.99
CA GLU A 140 34.27 -4.17 25.82
C GLU A 140 34.21 -5.71 25.74
N LYS A 141 35.14 -6.32 24.97
CA LYS A 141 35.30 -7.78 24.74
C LYS A 141 35.70 -8.53 26.02
N SER A 142 35.25 -9.77 26.32
CA SER A 142 35.71 -11.10 25.79
C SER A 142 35.22 -12.28 26.72
N PRO A 143 35.58 -13.58 26.52
CA PRO A 143 34.78 -14.63 25.87
C PRO A 143 34.39 -15.85 26.75
N THR A 144 33.44 -16.67 26.29
CA THR A 144 33.45 -18.18 26.21
C THR A 144 32.06 -18.81 26.37
N GLY A 145 31.80 -19.90 25.63
CA GLY A 145 31.01 -21.03 26.17
C GLY A 145 29.66 -21.38 25.54
N LYS A 146 29.71 -22.13 24.43
CA LYS A 146 28.80 -23.19 23.96
C LYS A 146 27.35 -23.31 24.51
N GLN A 147 26.40 -23.18 23.57
CA GLN A 147 25.46 -24.22 23.10
C GLN A 147 24.12 -24.42 23.83
N SER A 148 23.02 -24.14 23.12
CA SER A 148 21.89 -25.08 22.91
C SER A 148 20.88 -24.51 21.89
N LEU A 149 20.86 -25.08 20.68
CA LEU A 149 19.75 -25.01 19.75
C LEU A 149 18.55 -25.80 20.30
N ILE A 150 17.35 -25.24 20.20
CA ILE A 150 16.07 -25.83 19.72
C ILE A 150 15.00 -24.79 20.11
N GLU A 151 14.73 -23.87 19.18
CA GLU A 151 13.54 -22.97 19.07
C GLU A 151 13.81 -21.84 18.05
N GLY A 152 15.09 -21.58 17.76
CA GLY A 152 15.51 -20.64 16.72
C GLY A 152 15.28 -21.12 15.28
N ASP A 153 15.30 -22.42 14.98
CA ASP A 153 15.29 -22.87 13.58
C ASP A 153 13.93 -22.73 12.89
N ALA A 154 12.82 -22.81 13.64
CA ALA A 154 11.48 -22.61 13.08
C ALA A 154 11.17 -21.12 12.88
N TRP A 155 11.65 -20.27 13.79
CA TRP A 155 11.48 -18.81 13.72
C TRP A 155 12.46 -18.17 12.74
N ASN A 156 13.71 -18.65 12.69
CA ASN A 156 14.67 -18.29 11.64
C ASN A 156 14.27 -18.87 10.29
N ASN A 157 13.60 -20.03 10.21
CA ASN A 157 12.97 -20.46 8.95
C ASN A 157 11.79 -19.57 8.58
N ALA A 158 10.98 -19.08 9.53
CA ALA A 158 9.88 -18.17 9.23
C ALA A 158 10.38 -16.76 8.83
N LEU A 159 11.45 -16.27 9.46
CA LEU A 159 12.15 -15.04 9.10
C LEU A 159 12.90 -15.20 7.78
N GLN A 160 13.61 -16.31 7.56
CA GLN A 160 14.25 -16.60 6.26
C GLN A 160 13.20 -16.81 5.18
N GLN A 161 12.07 -17.49 5.43
CA GLN A 161 10.98 -17.58 4.45
C GLN A 161 10.29 -16.24 4.22
N GLY A 162 10.20 -15.38 5.24
CA GLY A 162 9.66 -14.03 5.14
C GLY A 162 10.62 -13.06 4.43
N GLN A 163 11.93 -13.24 4.62
CA GLN A 163 13.01 -12.46 4.01
C GLN A 163 13.35 -12.98 2.62
N VAL A 164 13.21 -14.28 2.36
CA VAL A 164 13.19 -14.89 1.02
C VAL A 164 11.95 -14.43 0.28
N ARG A 165 10.75 -14.41 0.89
CA ARG A 165 9.57 -13.79 0.25
C ARG A 165 9.74 -12.29 0.03
N ARG A 166 10.35 -11.56 0.96
CA ARG A 166 10.63 -10.12 0.80
C ARG A 166 11.66 -9.89 -0.29
N LEU A 167 12.73 -10.69 -0.35
CA LEU A 167 13.77 -10.62 -1.38
C LEU A 167 13.30 -11.18 -2.73
N GLU A 168 12.37 -12.13 -2.77
CA GLU A 168 11.69 -12.63 -3.97
C GLU A 168 10.73 -11.56 -4.49
N VAL A 169 9.92 -10.95 -3.62
CA VAL A 169 9.09 -9.79 -3.97
C VAL A 169 9.97 -8.62 -4.40
N GLU A 170 11.07 -8.31 -3.71
CA GLU A 170 12.01 -7.27 -4.10
C GLU A 170 12.80 -7.62 -5.38
N ALA A 171 13.08 -8.90 -5.66
CA ALA A 171 13.72 -9.35 -6.89
C ALA A 171 12.75 -9.31 -8.08
N VAL A 172 11.48 -9.67 -7.87
CA VAL A 172 10.37 -9.45 -8.81
C VAL A 172 10.15 -7.94 -9.05
N MET A 173 10.37 -7.10 -8.04
CA MET A 173 10.25 -5.64 -8.14
C MET A 173 11.49 -4.96 -8.78
N ARG A 174 12.71 -5.50 -8.59
CA ARG A 174 13.95 -5.00 -9.21
C ARG A 174 14.10 -5.44 -10.66
N ASN A 175 13.65 -6.65 -10.99
CA ASN A 175 13.53 -7.12 -12.37
C ASN A 175 12.13 -6.76 -12.87
N GLY A 176 11.90 -5.50 -13.27
CA GLY A 176 10.62 -5.02 -13.80
C GLY A 176 10.15 -5.73 -15.08
N SER A 177 9.90 -7.03 -15.03
CA SER A 177 9.69 -7.88 -16.18
C SER A 177 8.96 -9.17 -15.78
N SER A 178 7.82 -9.40 -16.46
CA SER A 178 7.25 -10.70 -16.84
C SER A 178 6.39 -11.53 -15.86
N GLU A 179 5.61 -10.95 -14.95
CA GLU A 179 4.54 -11.70 -14.28
C GLU A 179 3.14 -11.25 -14.73
N GLN A 180 2.47 -12.08 -15.51
CA GLN A 180 1.19 -11.80 -16.17
C GLN A 180 0.11 -11.38 -15.16
N GLN A 181 -0.69 -10.36 -15.54
CA GLN A 181 -1.88 -9.93 -14.80
C GLN A 181 -2.81 -11.13 -14.54
N GLY A 182 -3.30 -11.25 -13.31
CA GLY A 182 -4.14 -12.39 -12.88
C GLY A 182 -3.37 -13.60 -12.35
N SER A 183 -2.04 -13.54 -12.20
CA SER A 183 -1.24 -14.60 -11.55
C SER A 183 -1.31 -14.56 -10.01
N GLY A 184 -0.99 -15.67 -9.34
CA GLY A 184 -1.00 -15.78 -7.88
C GLY A 184 -0.05 -14.78 -7.17
N ALA A 185 1.13 -14.53 -7.73
CA ALA A 185 2.09 -13.55 -7.23
C ALA A 185 1.56 -12.11 -7.36
N TRP A 186 0.90 -11.79 -8.48
CA TRP A 186 0.21 -10.52 -8.70
C TRP A 186 -0.88 -10.26 -7.65
N PHE A 187 -1.65 -11.27 -7.26
CA PHE A 187 -2.64 -11.15 -6.19
C PHE A 187 -2.01 -10.86 -4.81
N GLN A 188 -0.89 -11.51 -4.47
CA GLN A 188 -0.21 -11.32 -3.17
C GLN A 188 0.40 -9.91 -3.03
N ILE A 189 1.00 -9.40 -4.11
CA ILE A 189 1.54 -8.03 -4.16
C ILE A 189 0.42 -7.01 -3.95
N ARG A 190 -0.75 -7.23 -4.54
CA ARG A 190 -1.93 -6.35 -4.40
C ARG A 190 -2.62 -6.46 -3.04
N ALA A 191 -2.66 -7.65 -2.43
CA ALA A 191 -3.29 -7.86 -1.13
C ALA A 191 -2.64 -7.01 -0.03
N SER A 192 -1.32 -6.81 -0.12
CA SER A 192 -0.55 -5.98 0.83
C SER A 192 -0.64 -4.47 0.58
N ARG A 193 -1.37 -4.02 -0.45
CA ARG A 193 -1.38 -2.62 -0.94
C ARG A 193 -2.79 -2.11 -1.22
N LEU A 194 -2.94 -0.80 -1.26
CA LEU A 194 -4.12 -0.13 -1.76
C LEU A 194 -3.98 0.09 -3.27
N THR A 195 -4.88 -0.51 -4.05
CA THR A 195 -4.85 -0.43 -5.51
C THR A 195 -5.82 0.62 -6.05
N ALA A 196 -5.50 1.25 -7.19
CA ALA A 196 -6.35 2.29 -7.78
C ALA A 196 -7.83 1.90 -7.97
N SER A 197 -8.09 0.63 -8.32
CA SER A 197 -9.45 0.09 -8.43
C SER A 197 -10.23 0.11 -7.11
N ALA A 198 -9.56 0.12 -5.97
CA ALA A 198 -10.16 0.17 -4.64
C ALA A 198 -10.31 1.59 -4.07
N PHE A 199 -9.82 2.63 -4.77
CA PHE A 199 -9.83 4.01 -4.24
C PHE A 199 -11.24 4.51 -3.96
N GLY A 200 -12.22 4.20 -4.82
CA GLY A 200 -13.62 4.53 -4.57
C GLY A 200 -14.18 3.91 -3.27
N ASN A 201 -13.79 2.67 -2.95
CA ASN A 201 -14.15 2.04 -1.68
C ASN A 201 -13.44 2.72 -0.50
N ALA A 202 -12.14 2.97 -0.62
CA ALA A 202 -11.33 3.57 0.43
C ALA A 202 -11.80 4.97 0.88
N ILE A 203 -12.42 5.73 -0.03
CA ILE A 203 -13.01 7.04 0.29
C ILE A 203 -14.50 6.98 0.67
N GLY A 204 -15.17 5.84 0.49
CA GLY A 204 -16.58 5.63 0.86
C GLY A 204 -17.61 6.03 -0.22
N PHE A 205 -17.32 5.77 -1.50
CA PHE A 205 -18.30 6.01 -2.56
C PHE A 205 -19.54 5.11 -2.46
N TRP A 206 -19.41 3.96 -1.82
CA TRP A 206 -20.48 2.98 -1.64
C TRP A 206 -20.70 2.70 -0.16
N ALA A 207 -21.96 2.49 0.22
CA ALA A 207 -22.32 2.09 1.57
C ALA A 207 -21.61 0.78 1.93
N GLY A 208 -20.96 0.73 3.10
CA GLY A 208 -20.21 -0.43 3.58
C GLY A 208 -18.81 -0.59 2.96
N GLY A 209 -18.62 -0.25 1.68
CA GLY A 209 -17.41 -0.59 0.93
C GLY A 209 -16.07 -0.17 1.56
N ARG A 210 -16.03 0.95 2.31
CA ARG A 210 -14.83 1.38 3.04
C ARG A 210 -14.47 0.46 4.20
N ASN A 211 -15.47 0.01 4.96
CA ASN A 211 -15.28 -0.94 6.05
C ASN A 211 -14.98 -2.34 5.53
N GLU A 212 -15.64 -2.77 4.45
CA GLU A 212 -15.38 -4.07 3.81
C GLU A 212 -13.94 -4.13 3.28
N LEU A 213 -13.47 -3.06 2.64
CA LEU A 213 -12.08 -2.96 2.19
C LEU A 213 -11.11 -2.98 3.38
N TRP A 214 -11.44 -2.33 4.49
CA TRP A 214 -10.61 -2.41 5.71
C TRP A 214 -10.52 -3.85 6.21
N GLU A 215 -11.66 -4.56 6.36
CA GLU A 215 -11.70 -5.98 6.77
C GLU A 215 -10.88 -6.89 5.83
N GLU A 216 -10.99 -6.67 4.51
CA GLU A 216 -10.19 -7.36 3.50
C GLU A 216 -8.69 -7.12 3.74
N LYS A 217 -8.27 -5.87 3.95
CA LYS A 217 -6.85 -5.53 4.18
C LYS A 217 -6.31 -6.09 5.49
N LEU A 218 -7.15 -6.38 6.47
CA LEU A 218 -6.78 -7.05 7.71
C LEU A 218 -6.79 -8.58 7.59
N GLY A 219 -7.30 -9.15 6.50
CA GLY A 219 -7.51 -10.59 6.34
C GLY A 219 -8.66 -11.14 7.19
N LEU A 220 -9.58 -10.28 7.64
CA LEU A 220 -10.78 -10.67 8.39
C LEU A 220 -11.96 -11.03 7.49
N ARG A 221 -11.87 -10.63 6.22
CA ARG A 221 -12.81 -10.94 5.15
C ARG A 221 -12.02 -11.55 4.00
N GLU A 222 -12.58 -12.58 3.36
CA GLU A 222 -12.01 -13.10 2.12
C GLU A 222 -12.02 -12.00 1.05
N GLY A 223 -10.90 -11.85 0.35
CA GLY A 223 -10.82 -10.94 -0.79
C GLY A 223 -11.79 -11.36 -1.89
N PHE A 224 -12.16 -10.39 -2.73
CA PHE A 224 -13.02 -10.67 -3.87
C PHE A 224 -12.40 -11.74 -4.79
N SER A 225 -13.07 -12.89 -4.90
CA SER A 225 -12.59 -14.05 -5.65
C SER A 225 -12.95 -14.04 -7.15
N GLY A 226 -13.56 -12.96 -7.64
CA GLY A 226 -14.14 -12.92 -8.99
C GLY A 226 -15.64 -13.19 -9.02
N ASN A 227 -16.31 -12.70 -10.05
CA ASN A 227 -17.68 -13.02 -10.43
C ASN A 227 -17.83 -13.07 -11.96
N GLU A 228 -19.01 -13.44 -12.45
CA GLU A 228 -19.30 -13.52 -13.89
C GLU A 228 -18.99 -12.20 -14.63
N ALA A 229 -19.17 -11.04 -13.97
CA ALA A 229 -18.89 -9.75 -14.58
C ALA A 229 -17.38 -9.51 -14.75
N THR A 230 -16.54 -9.92 -13.79
CA THR A 230 -15.08 -9.81 -13.91
C THR A 230 -14.51 -10.83 -14.87
N GLU A 231 -15.06 -12.05 -14.90
CA GLU A 231 -14.67 -13.07 -15.88
C GLU A 231 -15.02 -12.62 -17.30
N TRP A 232 -16.22 -12.06 -17.50
CA TRP A 232 -16.59 -11.41 -18.76
C TRP A 232 -15.60 -10.32 -19.15
N GLY A 233 -15.27 -9.42 -18.20
CA GLY A 233 -14.29 -8.36 -18.39
C GLY A 233 -12.95 -8.88 -18.90
N SER A 234 -12.34 -9.80 -18.17
CA SER A 234 -11.04 -10.40 -18.54
C SER A 234 -11.10 -11.13 -19.87
N SER A 235 -12.20 -11.84 -20.17
CA SER A 235 -12.35 -12.54 -21.45
C SER A 235 -12.41 -11.62 -22.68
N LYS A 236 -12.74 -10.34 -22.48
CA LYS A 236 -12.94 -9.33 -23.54
C LYS A 236 -11.86 -8.26 -23.61
N GLU A 237 -10.97 -8.20 -22.63
CA GLU A 237 -9.95 -7.17 -22.50
C GLU A 237 -9.01 -7.13 -23.73
N ASP A 238 -8.42 -8.25 -24.10
CA ASP A 238 -7.50 -8.34 -25.26
C ASP A 238 -8.18 -7.93 -26.57
N GLU A 239 -9.44 -8.31 -26.75
CA GLU A 239 -10.27 -7.93 -27.90
C GLU A 239 -10.51 -6.41 -27.93
N ALA A 240 -10.85 -5.83 -26.78
CA ALA A 240 -11.06 -4.40 -26.62
C ALA A 240 -9.79 -3.58 -26.85
N VAL A 241 -8.62 -4.06 -26.40
CA VAL A 241 -7.32 -3.42 -26.68
C VAL A 241 -7.07 -3.37 -28.19
N ARG A 242 -7.20 -4.50 -28.90
CA ARG A 242 -6.97 -4.55 -30.36
C ARG A 242 -7.90 -3.60 -31.12
N VAL A 243 -9.16 -3.54 -30.72
CA VAL A 243 -10.14 -2.60 -31.30
C VAL A 243 -9.73 -1.15 -31.02
N TYR A 244 -9.33 -0.83 -29.78
CA TYR A 244 -8.84 0.50 -29.43
C TYR A 244 -7.61 0.92 -30.26
N GLU A 245 -6.61 0.06 -30.36
CA GLU A 245 -5.39 0.33 -31.13
C GLU A 245 -5.70 0.55 -32.62
N SER A 246 -6.62 -0.25 -33.17
CA SER A 246 -7.04 -0.13 -34.57
C SER A 246 -7.80 1.17 -34.83
N LEU A 247 -8.64 1.60 -33.89
CA LEU A 247 -9.43 2.83 -33.98
C LEU A 247 -8.56 4.08 -33.84
N THR A 248 -7.65 4.08 -32.88
CA THR A 248 -6.86 5.28 -32.52
C THR A 248 -5.53 5.36 -33.24
N ARG A 249 -5.07 4.25 -33.83
CA ARG A 249 -3.71 4.06 -34.35
C ARG A 249 -2.61 4.23 -33.29
N LYS A 250 -2.98 4.21 -32.01
CA LYS A 250 -2.05 4.29 -30.88
C LYS A 250 -1.80 2.89 -30.33
N LYS A 251 -0.54 2.56 -30.08
CA LYS A 251 -0.16 1.30 -29.43
C LYS A 251 -0.24 1.42 -27.92
N ALA A 252 -0.75 0.37 -27.29
CA ALA A 252 -0.85 0.24 -25.84
C ALA A 252 0.13 -0.85 -25.38
N SER A 253 1.17 -0.46 -24.64
CA SER A 253 2.06 -1.42 -24.00
C SER A 253 1.38 -1.95 -22.73
N HIS A 254 1.23 -3.26 -22.63
CA HIS A 254 0.83 -3.90 -21.38
C HIS A 254 1.95 -3.74 -20.36
N LEU A 255 1.67 -3.04 -19.26
CA LEU A 255 2.59 -2.93 -18.14
C LEU A 255 2.01 -3.62 -16.92
N LEU A 256 2.93 -4.13 -16.11
CA LEU A 256 2.62 -4.75 -14.84
C LEU A 256 2.35 -3.69 -13.76
N PHE A 257 1.87 -4.19 -12.63
CA PHE A 257 1.60 -3.41 -11.43
C PHE A 257 2.78 -2.50 -11.06
N GLN A 258 2.51 -1.23 -10.80
CA GLN A 258 3.50 -0.21 -10.43
C GLN A 258 3.09 0.50 -9.13
N LEU A 259 4.07 0.90 -8.34
CA LEU A 259 3.88 1.68 -7.11
C LEU A 259 3.90 3.17 -7.42
N LEU A 260 3.28 3.99 -6.58
CA LEU A 260 3.33 5.45 -6.72
C LEU A 260 4.78 5.97 -6.68
N SER A 261 5.60 5.38 -5.81
CA SER A 261 7.00 5.72 -5.64
C SER A 261 7.79 4.51 -5.15
N ASN A 262 9.10 4.56 -5.38
CA ASN A 262 10.07 3.61 -4.81
C ASN A 262 10.50 4.00 -3.39
N ASP A 263 9.93 5.07 -2.83
CA ASP A 263 10.08 5.42 -1.42
C ASP A 263 9.38 4.36 -0.55
N ASP A 264 10.10 3.85 0.45
CA ASP A 264 9.58 2.89 1.43
C ASP A 264 8.29 3.37 2.11
N ALA A 265 8.14 4.69 2.29
CA ALA A 265 6.95 5.32 2.86
C ALA A 265 5.71 5.28 1.93
N GLU A 266 5.88 5.00 0.64
CA GLU A 266 4.80 5.00 -0.36
C GLU A 266 4.54 3.64 -1.00
N LEU A 267 5.22 2.57 -0.53
CA LEU A 267 5.03 1.21 -1.03
C LEU A 267 3.61 0.65 -0.82
N TRP A 268 2.77 1.36 -0.08
CA TRP A 268 1.40 1.00 0.26
C TRP A 268 0.39 1.27 -0.86
N ILE A 269 0.72 2.05 -1.88
CA ILE A 269 -0.21 2.47 -2.93
C ILE A 269 0.35 2.14 -4.32
N GLY A 270 -0.50 1.56 -5.17
CA GLY A 270 -0.09 1.16 -6.52
C GLY A 270 -1.26 0.92 -7.46
N ALA A 271 -0.96 0.63 -8.72
CA ALA A 271 -1.97 0.39 -9.74
C ALA A 271 -1.45 -0.47 -10.89
N SER A 272 -2.39 -1.01 -11.68
CA SER A 272 -2.13 -1.78 -12.88
C SER A 272 -3.09 -1.25 -13.95
N PRO A 273 -2.61 -0.52 -14.96
CA PRO A 273 -3.42 -0.07 -16.07
C PRO A 273 -3.60 -1.22 -17.06
N ASP A 274 -4.65 -1.16 -17.89
CA ASP A 274 -4.82 -2.13 -18.97
C ASP A 274 -3.82 -1.88 -20.11
N GLY A 275 -3.31 -0.64 -20.22
CA GLY A 275 -2.13 -0.33 -21.03
C GLY A 275 -1.58 1.07 -20.81
N LEU A 276 -0.35 1.30 -21.25
CA LEU A 276 0.20 2.65 -21.43
C LEU A 276 0.32 2.98 -22.92
N ILE A 277 -0.09 4.19 -23.26
CA ILE A 277 -0.10 4.70 -24.62
C ILE A 277 1.11 5.60 -24.82
N GLY A 278 1.79 5.51 -25.97
CA GLY A 278 2.89 6.43 -26.31
C GLY A 278 4.16 6.18 -25.49
N THR A 279 4.54 4.91 -25.29
CA THR A 279 5.70 4.51 -24.48
C THR A 279 7.01 4.36 -25.28
N THR A 280 6.94 4.34 -26.61
CA THR A 280 8.13 4.30 -27.49
C THR A 280 8.25 5.60 -28.26
N ALA A 281 9.48 6.02 -28.59
CA ALA A 281 9.73 7.25 -29.35
C ALA A 281 9.05 7.29 -30.73
N ALA A 282 8.65 6.14 -31.28
CA ALA A 282 7.92 6.04 -32.54
C ALA A 282 6.42 6.36 -32.41
N ASP A 283 5.86 6.33 -31.19
CA ASP A 283 4.44 6.55 -30.90
C ASP A 283 4.13 7.99 -30.41
N ILE A 284 5.14 8.88 -30.41
CA ILE A 284 5.08 10.21 -29.81
C ILE A 284 5.26 11.25 -30.92
N ASP A 285 4.17 11.78 -31.47
CA ASP A 285 4.17 13.01 -32.30
C ASP A 285 4.39 14.26 -31.41
N GLY A 286 5.39 14.21 -30.52
CA GLY A 286 5.71 15.28 -29.57
C GLY A 286 4.77 15.42 -28.35
N GLU A 287 3.71 14.61 -28.22
CA GLU A 287 2.80 14.64 -27.07
C GLU A 287 3.14 13.59 -26.01
N ALA A 288 3.05 13.95 -24.72
CA ALA A 288 3.17 12.98 -23.64
C ALA A 288 2.08 11.89 -23.77
N GLY A 289 2.52 10.63 -23.74
CA GLY A 289 1.66 9.45 -23.76
C GLY A 289 0.66 9.40 -22.60
N GLY A 290 -0.30 8.48 -22.65
CA GLY A 290 -1.40 8.39 -21.69
C GLY A 290 -1.57 7.02 -21.06
N VAL A 291 -2.64 6.86 -20.29
CA VAL A 291 -3.09 5.58 -19.74
C VAL A 291 -4.29 5.06 -20.52
N LEU A 292 -4.36 3.74 -20.73
CA LEU A 292 -5.53 3.03 -21.23
C LEU A 292 -6.19 2.26 -20.06
N GLU A 293 -7.49 2.44 -19.91
CA GLU A 293 -8.33 1.66 -18.99
C GLU A 293 -9.58 1.18 -19.73
N ILE A 294 -9.81 -0.12 -19.77
CA ILE A 294 -10.88 -0.79 -20.49
C ILE A 294 -11.92 -1.29 -19.50
N LYS A 295 -13.18 -1.04 -19.83
CA LYS A 295 -14.35 -1.61 -19.17
C LYS A 295 -15.20 -2.33 -20.20
N CYS A 296 -15.55 -3.58 -19.90
CA CYS A 296 -16.47 -4.39 -20.69
C CYS A 296 -17.76 -4.62 -19.86
N PRO A 297 -18.80 -3.78 -20.02
CA PRO A 297 -19.98 -3.85 -19.15
C PRO A 297 -20.71 -5.20 -19.24
N PHE A 298 -21.01 -5.80 -18.09
CA PHE A 298 -21.74 -7.08 -17.99
C PHE A 298 -23.28 -6.92 -18.05
N ASN A 299 -23.77 -5.68 -17.93
CA ASN A 299 -25.20 -5.32 -18.03
C ASN A 299 -26.15 -6.27 -17.27
N ARG A 300 -25.90 -6.47 -15.97
CA ARG A 300 -26.73 -7.31 -15.08
C ARG A 300 -26.96 -8.74 -15.61
N GLY A 301 -25.94 -9.39 -16.16
CA GLY A 301 -26.05 -10.75 -16.69
C GLY A 301 -26.40 -10.81 -18.18
N SER A 302 -26.53 -9.68 -18.85
CA SER A 302 -26.84 -9.59 -20.28
C SER A 302 -25.78 -8.80 -21.05
N PRO A 303 -24.51 -9.23 -21.04
CA PRO A 303 -23.42 -8.47 -21.65
C PRO A 303 -23.61 -8.22 -23.15
N GLN A 304 -24.31 -9.11 -23.85
CA GLN A 304 -24.58 -8.99 -25.28
C GLN A 304 -25.51 -7.83 -25.64
N THR A 305 -26.30 -7.33 -24.68
CA THR A 305 -27.20 -6.18 -24.86
C THR A 305 -26.63 -4.90 -24.26
N ALA A 306 -25.40 -4.96 -23.71
CA ALA A 306 -24.74 -3.80 -23.16
C ALA A 306 -24.50 -2.73 -24.23
N LYS A 307 -24.61 -1.46 -23.81
CA LYS A 307 -24.19 -0.29 -24.59
C LYS A 307 -23.14 0.47 -23.80
N PRO A 308 -22.24 1.22 -24.47
CA PRO A 308 -21.32 2.09 -23.77
C PRO A 308 -22.09 3.16 -22.98
N TYR A 309 -21.47 3.66 -21.91
CA TYR A 309 -22.04 4.71 -21.07
C TYR A 309 -22.10 6.07 -21.79
N ASP A 310 -23.14 6.88 -21.57
CA ASP A 310 -23.25 8.19 -22.23
C ASP A 310 -22.08 9.13 -21.91
N LYS A 311 -21.57 8.99 -20.69
CA LYS A 311 -20.40 9.69 -20.14
C LYS A 311 -19.61 8.69 -19.30
N VAL A 312 -18.32 8.98 -19.07
CA VAL A 312 -17.53 8.19 -18.13
C VAL A 312 -18.26 8.17 -16.78
N PRO A 313 -18.60 6.99 -16.24
CA PRO A 313 -19.26 6.94 -14.95
C PRO A 313 -18.38 7.59 -13.87
N TRP A 314 -18.95 8.55 -13.14
CA TRP A 314 -18.20 9.37 -12.17
C TRP A 314 -17.46 8.53 -11.12
N TYR A 315 -17.98 7.34 -10.79
CA TYR A 315 -17.35 6.44 -9.83
C TYR A 315 -16.05 5.78 -10.32
N TYR A 316 -15.72 5.88 -11.62
CA TYR A 316 -14.40 5.48 -12.14
C TYR A 316 -13.34 6.57 -12.01
N ILE A 317 -13.73 7.83 -11.73
CA ILE A 317 -12.79 8.96 -11.65
C ILE A 317 -11.67 8.75 -10.62
N PRO A 318 -11.92 8.24 -9.38
CA PRO A 318 -10.84 7.93 -8.45
C PRO A 318 -9.79 6.96 -9.03
N GLN A 319 -10.24 5.92 -9.73
CA GLN A 319 -9.34 4.92 -10.32
C GLN A 319 -8.48 5.55 -11.42
N VAL A 320 -9.09 6.24 -12.39
CA VAL A 320 -8.34 6.82 -13.53
C VAL A 320 -7.39 7.93 -13.09
N GLN A 321 -7.78 8.77 -12.13
CA GLN A 321 -6.89 9.79 -11.57
C GLN A 321 -5.72 9.16 -10.81
N GLY A 322 -5.98 8.06 -10.09
CA GLY A 322 -4.93 7.25 -9.46
C GLY A 322 -3.94 6.66 -10.45
N LEU A 323 -4.44 6.06 -11.53
CA LEU A 323 -3.60 5.51 -12.59
C LEU A 323 -2.69 6.58 -13.21
N MET A 324 -3.26 7.74 -13.56
CA MET A 324 -2.50 8.87 -14.12
C MET A 324 -1.45 9.40 -13.14
N ALA A 325 -1.75 9.42 -11.84
CA ALA A 325 -0.80 9.85 -10.82
C ALA A 325 0.37 8.87 -10.67
N ILE A 326 0.07 7.57 -10.52
CA ILE A 326 1.06 6.51 -10.29
C ILE A 326 1.99 6.34 -11.50
N PHE A 327 1.44 6.35 -12.71
CA PHE A 327 2.23 6.21 -13.93
C PHE A 327 2.78 7.53 -14.45
N ASN A 328 2.53 8.64 -13.74
CA ASN A 328 2.88 9.99 -14.15
C ASN A 328 2.51 10.28 -15.62
N ARG A 329 1.20 10.24 -15.91
CA ARG A 329 0.64 10.49 -17.24
C ARG A 329 -0.37 11.65 -17.18
N PRO A 330 -0.43 12.52 -18.20
CA PRO A 330 -1.31 13.68 -18.21
C PRO A 330 -2.77 13.36 -18.50
N TRP A 331 -3.07 12.21 -19.13
CA TRP A 331 -4.44 11.84 -19.52
C TRP A 331 -4.64 10.32 -19.50
N CYS A 332 -5.90 9.92 -19.44
CA CYS A 332 -6.37 8.54 -19.53
C CYS A 332 -7.47 8.44 -20.59
N ASP A 333 -7.37 7.47 -21.49
CA ASP A 333 -8.49 7.02 -22.31
C ASP A 333 -9.18 5.88 -21.54
N LEU A 334 -10.35 6.17 -20.95
CA LEU A 334 -11.23 5.12 -20.45
C LEU A 334 -12.09 4.63 -21.61
N VAL A 335 -12.09 3.33 -21.88
CA VAL A 335 -12.81 2.72 -23.00
C VAL A 335 -13.94 1.87 -22.45
N SER A 336 -15.17 2.13 -22.87
CA SER A 336 -16.29 1.23 -22.64
C SER A 336 -16.52 0.40 -23.89
N TYR A 337 -16.01 -0.84 -23.88
CA TYR A 337 -16.13 -1.79 -24.96
C TYR A 337 -17.39 -2.65 -24.80
N THR A 338 -18.22 -2.71 -25.84
CA THR A 338 -19.36 -3.64 -25.88
C THR A 338 -19.35 -4.41 -27.19
N VAL A 339 -19.71 -5.69 -27.13
CA VAL A 339 -19.60 -6.61 -28.27
C VAL A 339 -20.55 -6.20 -29.41
N ASN A 340 -21.78 -5.77 -29.07
CA ASN A 340 -22.83 -5.43 -30.05
C ASN A 340 -23.33 -3.98 -29.93
N GLY A 341 -22.95 -3.25 -28.88
CA GLY A 341 -23.43 -1.89 -28.60
C GLY A 341 -22.50 -0.78 -29.06
N GLY A 342 -21.36 -1.12 -29.67
CA GLY A 342 -20.33 -0.18 -30.09
C GLY A 342 -19.28 0.07 -29.00
N VAL A 343 -18.49 1.13 -29.19
CA VAL A 343 -17.43 1.53 -28.25
C VAL A 343 -17.57 3.02 -27.96
N ALA A 344 -17.31 3.39 -26.70
CA ALA A 344 -17.07 4.79 -26.34
C ALA A 344 -15.69 4.94 -25.73
N ILE A 345 -14.94 5.95 -26.16
CA ILE A 345 -13.65 6.34 -25.59
C ILE A 345 -13.86 7.68 -24.87
N TYR A 346 -13.57 7.73 -23.58
CA TYR A 346 -13.64 8.95 -22.77
C TYR A 346 -12.23 9.43 -22.46
N ARG A 347 -11.87 10.61 -22.96
CA ARG A 347 -10.62 11.30 -22.63
C ARG A 347 -10.79 12.00 -21.28
N VAL A 348 -10.05 11.54 -20.27
CA VAL A 348 -10.01 12.11 -18.93
C VAL A 348 -8.64 12.74 -18.69
N GLU A 349 -8.61 14.04 -18.42
CA GLU A 349 -7.38 14.78 -18.10
C GLU A 349 -7.00 14.60 -16.63
N ARG A 350 -5.71 14.62 -16.32
CA ARG A 350 -5.18 14.57 -14.96
C ARG A 350 -5.55 15.86 -14.22
N ASP A 351 -6.19 15.69 -13.06
CA ASP A 351 -6.53 16.78 -12.16
C ASP A 351 -5.68 16.65 -10.90
N HIS A 352 -4.67 17.52 -10.78
CA HIS A 352 -3.73 17.51 -9.67
C HIS A 352 -4.37 17.86 -8.33
N GLU A 353 -5.39 18.72 -8.32
CA GLU A 353 -6.11 19.07 -7.09
C GLU A 353 -7.00 17.91 -6.63
N TYR A 354 -7.72 17.30 -7.57
CA TYR A 354 -8.51 16.11 -7.30
C TYR A 354 -7.62 14.99 -6.75
N TRP A 355 -6.46 14.76 -7.36
CA TRP A 355 -5.49 13.77 -6.87
C TRP A 355 -5.01 14.10 -5.45
N ALA A 356 -4.67 15.37 -5.16
CA ALA A 356 -4.23 15.76 -3.82
C ALA A 356 -5.29 15.49 -2.75
N LEU A 357 -6.55 15.82 -3.03
CA LEU A 357 -7.67 15.51 -2.14
C LEU A 357 -7.85 14.00 -1.98
N LEU A 358 -7.87 13.26 -3.08
CA LEU A 358 -8.01 11.81 -3.08
C LEU A 358 -6.89 11.15 -2.27
N TYR A 359 -5.63 11.48 -2.57
CA TYR A 359 -4.45 10.94 -1.89
C TYR A 359 -4.51 11.17 -0.38
N SER A 360 -4.95 12.36 0.07
CA SER A 360 -5.10 12.63 1.50
C SER A 360 -6.07 11.64 2.17
N CYS A 361 -7.22 11.36 1.55
CA CYS A 361 -8.19 10.38 2.06
C CYS A 361 -7.64 8.94 2.04
N LEU A 362 -6.89 8.57 1.00
CA LEU A 362 -6.27 7.26 0.86
C LEU A 362 -5.19 7.05 1.92
N SER A 363 -4.36 8.07 2.15
CA SER A 363 -3.31 8.08 3.17
C SER A 363 -3.92 7.96 4.57
N ASP A 364 -4.96 8.73 4.87
CA ASP A 364 -5.67 8.64 6.15
C ASP A 364 -6.24 7.23 6.37
N PHE A 365 -6.95 6.69 5.38
CA PHE A 365 -7.47 5.32 5.44
C PHE A 365 -6.35 4.31 5.71
N TRP A 366 -5.21 4.43 5.04
CA TRP A 366 -4.12 3.48 5.20
C TRP A 366 -3.42 3.60 6.56
N TRP A 367 -2.95 4.80 6.90
CA TRP A 367 -2.07 5.03 8.04
C TRP A 367 -2.80 5.23 9.36
N GLN A 368 -4.05 5.68 9.36
CA GLN A 368 -4.85 5.83 10.57
C GLN A 368 -5.72 4.61 10.85
N ASN A 369 -6.14 3.87 9.82
CA ASN A 369 -7.05 2.74 9.98
C ASN A 369 -6.42 1.38 9.67
N VAL A 370 -5.77 1.18 8.53
CA VAL A 370 -5.27 -0.16 8.14
C VAL A 370 -4.04 -0.57 8.95
N ILE A 371 -2.98 0.24 8.96
CA ILE A 371 -1.70 -0.13 9.59
C ILE A 371 -1.82 -0.30 11.12
N PRO A 372 -2.41 0.64 11.88
CA PRO A 372 -2.56 0.47 13.32
C PRO A 372 -3.44 -0.73 13.69
N ALA A 373 -4.45 -1.05 12.87
CA ALA A 373 -5.30 -2.20 13.08
C ALA A 373 -4.58 -3.52 12.82
N LYS A 374 -3.74 -3.59 11.77
CA LYS A 374 -2.85 -4.74 11.54
C LYS A 374 -1.92 -4.98 12.74
N HIS A 375 -1.31 -3.92 13.27
CA HIS A 375 -0.45 -4.04 14.46
C HIS A 375 -1.22 -4.49 15.70
N ALA A 376 -2.43 -3.96 15.92
CA ALA A 376 -3.29 -4.41 17.01
C ALA A 376 -3.66 -5.89 16.87
N LEU A 377 -4.09 -6.31 15.68
CA LEU A 377 -4.45 -7.69 15.39
C LEU A 377 -3.28 -8.65 15.64
N ALA A 378 -2.09 -8.30 15.11
CA ALA A 378 -0.87 -9.09 15.31
C ALA A 378 -0.44 -9.17 16.79
N SER A 379 -0.76 -8.15 17.58
CA SER A 379 -0.45 -8.10 19.02
C SER A 379 -1.58 -8.67 19.90
N GLY A 380 -2.65 -9.23 19.33
CA GLY A 380 -3.83 -9.69 20.08
C GLY A 380 -4.59 -8.57 20.81
N LYS A 381 -4.38 -7.31 20.41
CA LYS A 381 -5.07 -6.13 20.94
C LYS A 381 -6.33 -5.86 20.13
N ASP A 382 -7.23 -5.06 20.71
CA ASP A 382 -8.43 -4.61 20.02
C ASP A 382 -8.07 -3.77 18.79
N HIS A 383 -8.45 -4.27 17.61
CA HIS A 383 -8.24 -3.64 16.30
C HIS A 383 -9.46 -2.82 15.87
N GLU A 384 -10.63 -3.06 16.47
CA GLU A 384 -11.90 -2.39 16.13
C GLU A 384 -11.86 -0.89 16.44
N LYS A 385 -11.05 -0.46 17.42
CA LYS A 385 -10.80 0.96 17.70
C LYS A 385 -10.24 1.76 16.51
N TYR A 386 -9.68 1.08 15.51
CA TYR A 386 -9.12 1.70 14.30
C TYR A 386 -10.03 1.54 13.09
N ARG A 387 -11.24 0.98 13.26
CA ARG A 387 -12.21 0.85 12.17
C ARG A 387 -12.52 2.25 11.60
N PRO A 388 -12.46 2.43 10.26
CA PRO A 388 -12.76 3.72 9.66
C PRO A 388 -14.25 4.04 9.76
N SER A 389 -14.59 5.34 9.74
CA SER A 389 -15.96 5.77 9.43
C SER A 389 -16.39 5.25 8.05
N SER A 390 -17.71 5.14 7.83
CA SER A 390 -18.26 4.63 6.56
C SER A 390 -17.83 5.43 5.34
N GLU A 391 -17.58 6.73 5.50
CA GLU A 391 -17.11 7.63 4.44
C GLU A 391 -15.98 8.53 4.97
N SER A 392 -15.08 8.96 4.08
CA SER A 392 -14.10 10.02 4.38
C SER A 392 -14.79 11.38 4.47
N ASP A 393 -14.23 12.30 5.26
CA ASP A 393 -14.74 13.67 5.40
C ASP A 393 -14.85 14.42 4.06
N LEU A 394 -14.00 14.08 3.08
CA LEU A 394 -14.01 14.67 1.74
C LEU A 394 -14.82 13.86 0.71
N CYS A 395 -15.52 12.81 1.12
CA CYS A 395 -16.25 11.92 0.20
C CYS A 395 -17.28 12.67 -0.65
N ALA A 396 -18.06 13.57 -0.03
CA ALA A 396 -19.07 14.36 -0.74
C ALA A 396 -18.44 15.30 -1.80
N GLU A 397 -17.32 15.94 -1.45
CA GLU A 397 -16.56 16.79 -2.37
C GLU A 397 -15.98 15.99 -3.53
N LEU A 398 -15.36 14.83 -3.25
CA LEU A 398 -14.83 13.93 -4.27
C LEU A 398 -15.92 13.39 -5.20
N LYS A 399 -17.13 13.07 -4.68
CA LYS A 399 -18.30 12.70 -5.49
C LYS A 399 -18.70 13.84 -6.44
N ASN A 400 -18.72 15.08 -5.95
CA ASN A 400 -19.08 16.25 -6.75
C ASN A 400 -18.03 16.55 -7.84
N ARG A 401 -16.75 16.58 -7.48
CA ARG A 401 -15.66 16.78 -8.45
C ARG A 401 -15.59 15.65 -9.48
N SER A 402 -15.83 14.40 -9.06
CA SER A 402 -15.91 13.26 -9.99
C SER A 402 -17.00 13.46 -11.05
N LYS A 403 -18.18 13.95 -10.66
CA LYS A 403 -19.27 14.26 -11.61
C LYS A 403 -18.88 15.41 -12.54
N GLN A 404 -18.20 16.43 -12.04
CA GLN A 404 -17.71 17.54 -12.87
C GLN A 404 -16.70 17.07 -13.91
N ILE A 405 -15.67 16.31 -13.49
CA ILE A 405 -14.70 15.70 -14.40
C ILE A 405 -15.41 14.84 -15.45
N SER A 406 -16.31 13.94 -15.01
CA SER A 406 -17.12 13.11 -15.88
C SER A 406 -17.90 13.89 -16.94
N SER A 407 -18.52 15.01 -16.56
CA SER A 407 -19.28 15.85 -17.48
C SER A 407 -18.41 16.52 -18.56
N LYS A 408 -17.20 16.94 -18.16
CA LYS A 408 -16.23 17.66 -19.00
C LYS A 408 -15.41 16.74 -19.90
N SER A 409 -15.30 15.44 -19.58
CA SER A 409 -14.59 14.46 -20.39
C SER A 409 -15.16 14.40 -21.81
N GLN A 410 -14.26 14.48 -22.79
CA GLN A 410 -14.61 14.31 -24.20
C GLN A 410 -14.94 12.85 -24.46
N THR A 411 -16.07 12.62 -25.15
CA THR A 411 -16.50 11.27 -25.53
C THR A 411 -16.42 11.12 -27.04
N THR A 412 -15.71 10.08 -27.49
CA THR A 412 -15.72 9.64 -28.88
C THR A 412 -16.54 8.36 -29.00
N TRP A 413 -17.58 8.40 -29.82
CA TRP A 413 -18.48 7.28 -30.06
C TRP A 413 -18.14 6.54 -31.34
N ILE A 414 -18.12 5.21 -31.26
CA ILE A 414 -17.87 4.33 -32.39
C ILE A 414 -19.06 3.38 -32.53
N PRO A 415 -19.75 3.39 -33.69
CA PRO A 415 -20.95 2.58 -33.88
C PRO A 415 -20.63 1.08 -33.99
N PRO A 416 -21.58 0.19 -33.65
CA PRO A 416 -21.39 -1.26 -33.65
C PRO A 416 -20.83 -1.82 -34.97
N GLU A 417 -21.37 -1.38 -36.10
CA GLU A 417 -20.98 -1.80 -37.45
C GLU A 417 -19.48 -1.57 -37.74
N LYS A 418 -18.92 -0.45 -37.26
CA LYS A 418 -17.48 -0.18 -37.40
C LYS A 418 -16.65 -1.06 -36.47
N VAL A 419 -17.15 -1.34 -35.26
CA VAL A 419 -16.47 -2.23 -34.31
C VAL A 419 -16.44 -3.66 -34.83
N ALA A 420 -17.55 -4.15 -35.39
CA ALA A 420 -17.64 -5.49 -35.98
C ALA A 420 -16.58 -5.70 -37.08
N GLN A 421 -16.43 -4.75 -37.99
CA GLN A 421 -15.41 -4.81 -39.05
C GLN A 421 -13.98 -4.93 -38.51
N LEU A 422 -13.68 -4.32 -37.37
CA LEU A 422 -12.34 -4.34 -36.77
C LEU A 422 -12.07 -5.61 -35.95
N ARG A 423 -13.11 -6.36 -35.57
CA ARG A 423 -12.96 -7.63 -34.84
C ARG A 423 -12.65 -8.80 -35.77
N ASP A 424 -13.07 -8.70 -37.03
CA ASP A 424 -12.89 -9.71 -38.06
C ASP A 424 -11.56 -9.56 -38.84
N MET A 425 -10.78 -8.52 -38.53
CA MET A 425 -9.41 -8.27 -39.03
C MET A 425 -8.37 -8.87 -38.08
#